data_AF-A0A968P181-F1
#
_entry.id   AF-A0A968P181-F1
#
_cell.length_a   1.000
_cell.length_b   1.000
_cell.length_c   1.000
_cell.angle_alpha   90.00
_cell.angle_beta   90.00
_cell.angle_gamma   90.00
#
_symmetry.space_group_name_H-M   'P 1'
#
loop_
_entity.id
_entity.type
_entity.pdbx_description
1 polymer ?
#
loop_
_entity_poly.entity_id
_entity_poly.type
_entity_poly.pdbx_seq_one_letter_code
_entity_poly.pdbx_strand_id
1 'polypeptide(L)'
;MKVSQRRDDLPAGFARTKFSVYEVKPELEAELQAAEQWDGRLLQKARLYKGVTLEQMSDEIRVTKTTLIALESDDLDMLPVAVFTRGFVVQFARILGLNDRKIADAYMKFYKAKKGAG
;
A
#
# COMPACT_ATOMS: atom_id res chain seq x y z
N MET A 1 -6.43 -1.81 32.79
CA MET A 1 -7.39 -0.87 32.18
C MET A 1 -7.44 -1.10 30.68
N LYS A 2 -8.54 -1.64 30.15
CA LYS A 2 -8.76 -1.79 28.70
C LYS A 2 -9.20 -0.44 28.14
N VAL A 3 -8.27 0.33 27.56
CA VAL A 3 -8.64 1.50 26.75
C VAL A 3 -8.98 0.99 25.35
N SER A 4 -10.11 0.28 25.24
CA SER A 4 -10.76 0.03 23.96
C SER A 4 -11.61 1.25 23.63
N GLN A 5 -10.96 2.35 23.23
CA GLN A 5 -11.67 3.58 22.89
C GLN A 5 -11.96 3.64 21.38
N ARG A 6 -13.25 3.37 21.10
CA ARG A 6 -14.14 3.91 20.04
C ARG A 6 -13.95 3.42 18.60
N ARG A 7 -14.82 2.46 18.23
CA ARG A 7 -15.15 2.07 16.86
C ARG A 7 -16.18 2.99 16.18
N ASP A 8 -16.71 3.98 16.87
CA ASP A 8 -17.95 4.69 16.52
C ASP A 8 -17.66 6.20 16.74
N ASP A 9 -17.78 7.16 15.81
CA ASP A 9 -18.54 7.31 14.58
C ASP A 9 -17.70 8.11 13.54
N LEU A 10 -17.52 7.59 12.33
CA LEU A 10 -17.00 8.41 11.21
C LEU A 10 -18.18 9.10 10.52
N PRO A 11 -18.05 10.35 10.04
CA PRO A 11 -19.07 10.96 9.21
C PRO A 11 -19.36 10.07 7.99
N ALA A 12 -20.61 10.08 7.52
CA ALA A 12 -20.97 9.36 6.30
C ALA A 12 -20.05 9.77 5.14
N GLY A 13 -19.57 8.79 4.38
CA GLY A 13 -18.60 9.02 3.30
C GLY A 13 -17.14 9.10 3.75
N PHE A 14 -16.82 8.79 5.01
CA PHE A 14 -15.42 8.71 5.48
C PHE A 14 -15.05 7.30 5.93
N ALA A 15 -13.80 6.93 5.70
CA ALA A 15 -13.18 5.70 6.17
C ALA A 15 -11.86 6.01 6.90
N ARG A 16 -11.26 5.00 7.52
CA ARG A 16 -9.99 5.16 8.25
C ARG A 16 -8.98 4.08 7.93
N THR A 17 -7.72 4.48 7.91
CA THR A 17 -6.58 3.57 8.08
C THR A 17 -6.11 3.62 9.54
N LYS A 18 -4.99 2.96 9.84
CA LYS A 18 -4.29 3.16 11.13
C LYS A 18 -3.83 4.61 11.34
N PHE A 19 -3.56 5.35 10.26
CA PHE A 19 -2.82 6.61 10.31
C PHE A 19 -3.64 7.85 9.91
N SER A 20 -4.81 7.65 9.33
CA SER A 20 -5.58 8.72 8.70
C SER A 20 -7.07 8.42 8.68
N VAL A 21 -7.87 9.48 8.63
CA VAL A 21 -9.27 9.44 8.18
C VAL A 21 -9.29 10.08 6.79
N TYR A 22 -9.97 9.44 5.84
CA TYR A 22 -10.03 9.90 4.45
C TYR A 22 -11.47 9.90 3.96
N GLU A 23 -11.78 10.84 3.09
CA GLU A 23 -13.03 10.86 2.33
C GLU A 23 -13.03 9.70 1.34
N VAL A 24 -14.07 8.88 1.39
CA VAL A 24 -14.27 7.76 0.49
C VAL A 24 -14.70 8.32 -0.86
N LYS A 25 -13.86 8.11 -1.87
CA LYS A 25 -14.17 8.43 -3.27
C LYS A 25 -14.60 7.16 -3.99
N PRO A 26 -15.90 6.97 -4.30
CA PRO A 26 -16.39 5.71 -4.87
C PRO A 26 -15.65 5.28 -6.14
N GLU A 27 -15.28 6.23 -7.00
CA GLU A 27 -14.52 5.98 -8.22
C GLU A 27 -13.12 5.43 -7.96
N LEU A 28 -12.45 5.91 -6.90
CA LEU A 28 -11.13 5.40 -6.51
C LEU A 28 -11.24 4.06 -5.80
N GLU A 29 -12.22 3.86 -4.93
CA GLU A 29 -12.45 2.55 -4.31
C GLU A 29 -12.77 1.48 -5.37
N ALA A 30 -13.63 1.81 -6.34
CA ALA A 30 -13.97 0.91 -7.44
C ALA A 30 -12.73 0.56 -8.28
N GLU A 31 -11.88 1.54 -8.61
CA GLU A 31 -10.62 1.30 -9.32
C GLU A 31 -9.69 0.37 -8.53
N LEU A 32 -9.44 0.66 -7.25
CA LEU A 32 -8.56 -0.16 -6.40
C LEU A 32 -9.10 -1.58 -6.20
N GLN A 33 -10.42 -1.75 -6.12
CA GLN A 33 -11.06 -3.06 -6.00
C GLN A 33 -10.99 -3.87 -7.30
N ALA A 34 -11.26 -3.22 -8.43
CA ALA A 34 -11.25 -3.83 -9.76
C ALA A 34 -9.83 -4.10 -10.29
N ALA A 35 -8.80 -3.44 -9.77
CA ALA A 35 -7.42 -3.60 -10.22
C ALA A 35 -6.96 -5.07 -10.13
N GLU A 36 -6.61 -5.63 -11.29
CA GLU A 36 -5.98 -6.96 -11.41
C GLU A 36 -4.45 -6.88 -11.43
N GLN A 37 -3.93 -5.74 -11.86
CA GLN A 37 -2.50 -5.44 -11.95
C GLN A 37 -2.14 -4.39 -10.89
N TRP A 38 -0.97 -4.55 -10.29
CA TRP A 38 -0.44 -3.63 -9.28
C TRP A 38 1.02 -3.34 -9.59
N ASP A 39 1.32 -2.08 -9.83
CA ASP A 39 2.67 -1.53 -9.97
C ASP A 39 2.90 -0.48 -8.87
N GLY A 40 4.08 0.14 -8.86
CA GLY A 40 4.44 1.18 -7.91
C GLY A 40 3.52 2.39 -7.98
N ARG A 41 3.10 2.78 -9.18
CA ARG A 41 2.19 3.91 -9.38
C ARG A 41 0.84 3.68 -8.70
N LEU A 42 0.27 2.49 -8.79
CA LEU A 42 -1.00 2.18 -8.14
C LEU A 42 -0.86 2.08 -6.61
N LEU A 43 0.27 1.56 -6.11
CA LEU A 43 0.60 1.59 -4.68
C LEU A 43 0.67 3.03 -4.15
N GLN A 44 1.37 3.91 -4.86
CA GLN A 44 1.46 5.33 -4.52
C GLN A 44 0.09 6.00 -4.52
N LYS A 45 -0.69 5.78 -5.58
CA LYS A 45 -2.04 6.34 -5.72
C LYS A 45 -2.92 5.94 -4.54
N ALA A 46 -2.92 4.65 -4.17
CA ALA A 46 -3.67 4.16 -3.03
C ALA A 46 -3.20 4.78 -1.71
N ARG A 47 -1.89 4.91 -1.50
CA ARG A 47 -1.31 5.53 -0.30
C ARG A 47 -1.71 6.99 -0.17
N LEU A 48 -1.54 7.77 -1.23
CA LEU A 48 -1.87 9.20 -1.25
C LEU A 48 -3.36 9.44 -1.04
N TYR A 49 -4.20 8.67 -1.73
CA TYR A 49 -5.66 8.73 -1.56
C TYR A 49 -6.07 8.46 -0.12
N LYS A 50 -5.49 7.44 0.51
CA LYS A 50 -5.78 7.12 1.91
C LYS A 50 -5.01 8.01 2.90
N GLY A 51 -4.27 9.02 2.46
CA GLY A 51 -3.64 10.01 3.33
C GLY A 51 -2.55 9.46 4.27
N VAL A 52 -1.84 8.39 3.88
CA VAL A 52 -0.75 7.81 4.67
C VAL A 52 0.60 8.34 4.16
N THR A 53 1.47 8.82 5.04
CA THR A 53 2.78 9.36 4.64
C THR A 53 3.83 8.26 4.47
N LEU A 54 4.92 8.57 3.75
CA LEU A 54 6.05 7.65 3.64
C LEU A 54 6.76 7.46 4.99
N GLU A 55 6.77 8.48 5.84
CA GLU A 55 7.27 8.41 7.21
C GLU A 55 6.48 7.38 8.03
N GLN A 56 5.14 7.45 8.01
CA GLN A 56 4.29 6.49 8.71
C GLN A 56 4.47 5.06 8.17
N MET A 57 4.55 4.91 6.85
CA MET A 57 4.83 3.61 6.23
C MET A 57 6.21 3.06 6.64
N SER A 58 7.24 3.90 6.61
CA SER A 58 8.62 3.56 6.97
C SER A 58 8.68 3.06 8.42
N ASP A 59 8.07 3.81 9.34
CA ASP A 59 8.05 3.50 10.76
C ASP A 59 7.28 2.20 11.07
N GLU A 60 6.18 1.95 10.35
CA GLU A 60 5.35 0.77 10.56
C GLU A 60 5.96 -0.49 9.94
N ILE A 61 6.43 -0.41 8.68
CA ILE A 61 6.99 -1.54 7.93
C ILE A 61 8.41 -1.87 8.39
N ARG A 62 9.08 -0.92 9.07
CA ARG A 62 10.49 -0.99 9.49
C ARG A 62 11.43 -1.10 8.29
N VAL A 63 11.23 -0.23 7.31
CA VAL A 63 12.05 -0.13 6.10
C VAL A 63 12.34 1.34 5.78
N THR A 64 13.40 1.63 5.04
CA THR A 64 13.74 3.02 4.70
C THR A 64 12.70 3.65 3.76
N LYS A 65 12.52 4.97 3.86
CA LYS A 65 11.72 5.74 2.88
C LYS A 65 12.23 5.55 1.46
N THR A 66 13.53 5.42 1.26
CA THR A 66 14.14 5.17 -0.06
C THR A 66 13.61 3.88 -0.68
N THR A 67 13.47 2.80 0.09
CA THR A 67 12.90 1.54 -0.41
C THR A 67 11.41 1.68 -0.74
N LEU A 68 10.64 2.45 0.05
CA LEU A 68 9.24 2.72 -0.25
C LEU A 68 9.07 3.58 -1.51
N ILE A 69 9.93 4.57 -1.70
CA ILE A 69 9.99 5.37 -2.91
C ILE A 69 10.31 4.47 -4.10
N ALA A 70 11.31 3.58 -3.97
CA ALA A 70 11.66 2.61 -5.02
C ALA A 70 10.49 1.67 -5.37
N LEU A 71 9.72 1.23 -4.37
CA LEU A 71 8.49 0.47 -4.61
C LEU A 71 7.49 1.27 -5.44
N GLU A 72 7.28 2.54 -5.10
CA GLU A 72 6.31 3.44 -5.75
C GLU A 72 6.75 3.93 -7.14
N SER A 73 8.05 4.04 -7.37
CA SER A 73 8.64 4.52 -8.63
C SER A 73 9.05 3.39 -9.57
N ASP A 74 8.76 2.13 -9.21
CA ASP A 74 9.21 0.93 -9.92
C ASP A 74 10.74 0.87 -10.14
N ASP A 75 11.51 1.42 -9.20
CA ASP A 75 12.98 1.33 -9.21
C ASP A 75 13.40 -0.04 -8.65
N LEU A 76 13.26 -1.07 -9.50
CA LEU A 76 13.44 -2.46 -9.10
C LEU A 76 14.90 -2.82 -8.79
N ASP A 77 15.86 -1.98 -9.17
CA ASP A 77 17.29 -2.16 -8.88
C ASP A 77 17.61 -1.71 -7.46
N MET A 78 16.90 -0.72 -6.94
CA MET A 78 16.99 -0.27 -5.55
C MET A 78 16.16 -1.10 -4.58
N LEU A 79 15.34 -2.03 -5.09
CA LEU A 79 14.55 -2.94 -4.25
C LEU A 79 15.40 -4.10 -3.70
N PRO A 80 15.18 -4.49 -2.44
CA PRO A 80 15.74 -5.73 -1.91
C PRO A 80 15.30 -6.97 -2.69
N VAL A 81 15.97 -8.10 -2.41
CA VAL A 81 15.64 -9.38 -3.06
C VAL A 81 14.15 -9.73 -2.93
N ALA A 82 13.65 -10.47 -3.93
CA ALA A 82 12.23 -10.69 -4.16
C ALA A 82 11.41 -11.13 -2.93
N VAL A 83 12.00 -11.95 -2.04
CA VAL A 83 11.33 -12.41 -0.81
C VAL A 83 11.01 -11.24 0.16
N PHE A 84 11.94 -10.30 0.33
CA PHE A 84 11.73 -9.13 1.18
C PHE A 84 10.78 -8.13 0.51
N THR A 85 10.95 -7.88 -0.79
CA THR A 85 10.06 -7.03 -1.58
C THR A 85 8.61 -7.48 -1.46
N ARG A 86 8.34 -8.79 -1.60
CA ARG A 86 6.99 -9.33 -1.38
C ARG A 86 6.48 -9.03 0.04
N GLY A 87 7.32 -9.23 1.06
CA GLY A 87 6.99 -8.92 2.45
C GLY A 87 6.62 -7.46 2.67
N PHE A 88 7.34 -6.52 2.05
CA PHE A 88 7.03 -5.10 2.14
C PHE A 88 5.70 -4.75 1.48
N VAL A 89 5.42 -5.31 0.29
CA VAL A 89 4.14 -5.07 -0.39
C VAL A 89 2.95 -5.62 0.41
N VAL A 90 3.11 -6.78 1.06
CA VAL A 90 2.09 -7.33 1.98
C VAL A 90 1.81 -6.33 3.11
N GLN A 91 2.85 -5.81 3.77
CA GLN A 91 2.66 -4.86 4.87
C GLN A 91 2.07 -3.53 4.39
N PHE A 92 2.52 -3.02 3.25
CA PHE A 92 2.01 -1.81 2.62
C PHE A 92 0.49 -1.91 2.37
N ALA A 93 0.05 -3.01 1.75
CA ALA A 93 -1.36 -3.27 1.49
C ALA A 93 -2.20 -3.37 2.78
N ARG A 94 -1.68 -4.03 3.82
CA ARG A 94 -2.35 -4.12 5.13
C ARG A 94 -2.58 -2.77 5.78
N ILE A 95 -1.56 -1.90 5.76
CA ILE A 95 -1.66 -0.55 6.33
C ILE A 95 -2.78 0.26 5.65
N LEU A 96 -2.93 0.05 4.34
CA LEU A 96 -3.96 0.70 3.53
C LEU A 96 -5.34 0.03 3.61
N GLY A 97 -5.50 -1.06 4.37
CA GLY A 97 -6.76 -1.80 4.44
C GLY A 97 -7.15 -2.49 3.13
N LEU A 98 -6.17 -2.84 2.31
CA LEU A 98 -6.36 -3.52 1.03
C LEU A 98 -6.14 -5.03 1.15
N ASN A 99 -6.53 -5.80 0.12
CA ASN A 99 -6.27 -7.23 0.07
C ASN A 99 -4.77 -7.50 -0.16
N ASP A 100 -4.07 -7.79 0.93
CA ASP A 100 -2.62 -7.95 0.99
C ASP A 100 -2.08 -9.06 0.08
N ARG A 101 -2.75 -10.23 0.05
CA ARG A 101 -2.35 -11.35 -0.81
C ARG A 101 -2.52 -11.01 -2.29
N LYS A 102 -3.68 -10.48 -2.68
CA LYS A 102 -3.97 -10.10 -4.07
C LYS A 102 -2.94 -9.09 -4.59
N ILE A 103 -2.65 -8.06 -3.81
CA ILE A 103 -1.72 -6.99 -4.20
C ILE A 103 -0.29 -7.51 -4.27
N ALA A 104 0.17 -8.26 -3.27
CA ALA A 104 1.52 -8.81 -3.28
C ALA A 104 1.73 -9.75 -4.48
N ASP A 105 0.75 -10.60 -4.79
CA ASP A 105 0.87 -11.51 -5.92
C ASP A 105 0.83 -10.76 -7.26
N ALA A 106 -0.02 -9.75 -7.42
CA ALA A 106 -0.06 -8.90 -8.62
C ALA A 106 1.23 -8.10 -8.81
N TYR A 107 1.75 -7.46 -7.74
CA TYR A 107 3.02 -6.73 -7.78
C TYR A 107 4.20 -7.65 -8.10
N MET A 108 4.25 -8.84 -7.51
CA MET A 108 5.35 -9.77 -7.80
C MET A 108 5.28 -10.34 -9.23
N LYS A 109 4.11 -10.39 -9.88
CA LYS A 109 4.00 -10.67 -11.31
C LYS A 109 4.60 -9.53 -12.15
N PHE A 110 4.24 -8.29 -11.83
CA PHE A 110 4.82 -7.09 -12.45
C PHE A 110 6.35 -7.05 -12.29
N TYR A 111 6.85 -7.22 -11.06
CA TYR A 111 8.27 -7.25 -10.71
C TYR A 111 9.05 -8.24 -11.58
N LYS A 112 8.54 -9.48 -11.71
CA LYS A 112 9.19 -10.52 -12.52
C LYS A 112 9.17 -10.19 -14.02
N ALA A 113 8.05 -9.69 -14.52
CA ALA A 113 7.94 -9.30 -15.93
C ALA A 113 8.92 -8.19 -16.31
N LYS A 114 9.16 -7.23 -15.40
CA LYS A 114 10.12 -6.14 -15.61
C LYS A 114 11.58 -6.57 -15.45
N LYS A 115 11.90 -7.35 -14.40
CA LYS A 115 13.28 -7.86 -14.18
C LYS A 115 13.73 -8.88 -15.23
N GLY A 116 12.80 -9.63 -15.82
CA GLY A 116 13.11 -10.61 -16.88
C GLY A 116 13.16 -10.00 -18.29
N ALA A 117 12.80 -8.73 -18.45
CA ALA A 117 12.84 -8.01 -19.74
C ALA A 117 14.13 -7.18 -19.92
N GLY A 118 15.05 -7.24 -18.95
CA GLY A 118 16.34 -6.55 -18.95
C GLY A 118 17.51 -7.52 -19.08
#